data_AF-M8BKJ0-F1
#
_entry.id   AF-M8BKJ0-F1
#
_cell.length_a   1.000
_cell.length_b   1.000
_cell.length_c   1.000
_cell.angle_alpha   90.00
_cell.angle_beta   90.00
_cell.angle_gamma   90.00
#
_symmetry.space_group_name_H-M   'P 1'
#
loop_
_entity.id
_entity.type
_entity.pdbx_description
1 polymer ?
#
loop_
_entity_poly.entity_id
_entity_poly.type
_entity_poly.pdbx_seq_one_letter_code
_entity_poly.pdbx_strand_id
1 'polypeptide(L)'
;MEDDAVLVAVDMEGQVWNTIRVPSGGLSFGRIGLSQGCLHYAATPLATDDKKKKERKKKKNDTSTVWCMKDYDSKEWVLKHSVSKDELRSITGVDYKVAAFHPDRETIFLDSYDVDTLVSYDMQHRKFHQIRSLRENRATLFVPYVPLFSDSFAGADGQ
;
A
#
# COMPACT_ATOMS: atom_id res chain seq x y z
N MET A 1 -16.63 15.70 -9.30
CA MET A 1 -17.00 14.78 -8.22
C MET A 1 -15.71 14.15 -7.75
N GLU A 2 -15.38 14.30 -6.48
CA GLU A 2 -14.34 13.50 -5.85
C GLU A 2 -14.91 12.08 -5.76
N ASP A 3 -14.32 11.13 -6.49
CA ASP A 3 -14.67 9.73 -6.27
C ASP A 3 -14.13 9.35 -4.89
N ASP A 4 -15.03 9.33 -3.91
CA ASP A 4 -14.78 8.82 -2.57
C ASP A 4 -14.62 7.30 -2.68
N ALA A 5 -13.39 6.86 -2.90
CA ALA A 5 -13.04 5.45 -2.78
C ALA A 5 -13.31 4.97 -1.35
N VAL A 6 -13.79 3.73 -1.22
CA VAL A 6 -14.06 3.10 0.07
C VAL A 6 -13.46 1.69 0.10
N LEU A 7 -13.11 1.24 1.29
CA LEU A 7 -12.76 -0.15 1.54
C LEU A 7 -14.01 -0.90 1.97
N VAL A 8 -14.25 -2.05 1.36
CA VAL A 8 -15.33 -2.95 1.73
C VAL A 8 -14.72 -4.11 2.50
N ALA A 9 -15.21 -4.33 3.71
CA ALA A 9 -14.92 -5.50 4.53
C ALA A 9 -16.13 -6.45 4.44
N VAL A 10 -15.84 -7.73 4.23
CA VAL A 10 -16.84 -8.80 4.15
C VAL A 10 -16.38 -9.89 5.11
N ASP A 11 -17.30 -10.47 5.88
CA ASP A 11 -17.03 -11.65 6.70
C ASP A 11 -16.68 -12.87 5.84
N MET A 12 -16.26 -13.97 6.48
CA MET A 12 -15.85 -15.17 5.75
C MET A 12 -17.03 -15.87 5.07
N GLU A 13 -18.23 -15.68 5.60
CA GLU A 13 -19.48 -16.26 5.13
C GLU A 13 -20.12 -15.46 3.98
N GLY A 14 -19.65 -14.24 3.71
CA GLY A 14 -20.20 -13.34 2.72
C GLY A 14 -21.52 -12.66 3.14
N GLN A 15 -21.88 -12.67 4.42
CA GLN A 15 -23.19 -12.21 4.91
C GLN A 15 -23.15 -10.82 5.53
N VAL A 16 -22.09 -10.50 6.28
CA VAL A 16 -21.91 -9.19 6.89
C VAL A 16 -20.95 -8.37 6.05
N TRP A 17 -21.43 -7.20 5.62
CA TRP A 17 -20.71 -6.27 4.78
C TRP A 17 -20.58 -4.94 5.51
N ASN A 18 -19.41 -4.32 5.40
CA ASN A 18 -19.13 -3.06 6.05
C ASN A 18 -18.26 -2.17 5.17
N THR A 19 -18.53 -0.87 5.23
CA THR A 19 -17.79 0.12 4.44
C THR A 19 -16.92 0.98 5.37
N ILE A 20 -15.67 1.17 4.97
CA ILE A 20 -14.65 1.96 5.66
C ILE A 20 -14.19 3.07 4.70
N ARG A 21 -14.25 4.32 5.16
CA ARG A 21 -13.72 5.45 4.38
C ARG A 21 -12.20 5.37 4.35
N VAL A 22 -11.60 5.63 3.19
CA VAL A 22 -10.14 5.70 3.08
C VAL A 22 -9.63 7.10 3.47
N PRO A 23 -8.40 7.22 4.04
CA PRO A 23 -7.84 8.49 4.50
C PRO A 23 -7.63 9.56 3.44
N SER A 24 -7.47 9.14 2.18
CA SER A 24 -7.19 10.05 1.08
C SER A 24 -7.99 9.64 -0.16
N GLY A 25 -8.90 10.52 -0.57
CA GLY A 25 -9.78 10.35 -1.72
C GLY A 25 -9.05 10.41 -3.05
N GLY A 26 -9.28 9.38 -3.86
CA GLY A 26 -8.95 9.34 -5.27
C GLY A 26 -7.54 8.85 -5.57
N LEU A 27 -7.36 7.52 -5.62
CA LEU A 27 -6.18 6.93 -6.24
C LEU A 27 -6.54 5.65 -6.97
N SER A 28 -6.11 5.58 -8.22
CA SER A 28 -6.12 4.38 -9.06
C SER A 28 -5.24 3.24 -8.52
N PHE A 29 -4.48 3.45 -7.42
CA PHE A 29 -3.47 2.51 -6.89
C PHE A 29 -3.43 2.43 -5.36
N GLY A 30 -4.56 2.61 -4.67
CA GLY A 30 -4.62 2.37 -3.22
C GLY A 30 -4.27 0.91 -2.89
N ARG A 31 -3.38 0.67 -1.93
CA ARG A 31 -2.93 -0.68 -1.54
C ARG A 31 -3.23 -0.96 -0.09
N ILE A 32 -3.86 -2.10 0.19
CA ILE A 32 -4.05 -2.60 1.55
C ILE A 32 -3.17 -3.81 1.86
N GLY A 33 -2.85 -3.99 3.12
CA GLY A 33 -2.17 -5.19 3.62
C GLY A 33 -2.12 -5.24 5.14
N LEU A 34 -1.81 -6.41 5.68
CA LEU A 34 -1.59 -6.62 7.11
C LEU A 34 -0.12 -6.37 7.45
N SER A 35 0.13 -5.57 8.48
CA SER A 35 1.47 -5.36 9.03
C SER A 35 1.36 -5.07 10.52
N GLN A 36 2.21 -5.70 11.33
CA GLN A 36 2.29 -5.59 12.77
C GLN A 36 0.94 -5.81 13.47
N GLY A 37 0.13 -6.74 12.93
CA GLY A 37 -1.21 -7.05 13.44
C GLY A 37 -2.30 -6.02 13.08
N CYS A 38 -1.97 -4.97 12.32
CA CYS A 38 -2.91 -3.91 11.94
C CYS A 38 -3.11 -3.84 10.42
N LEU A 39 -4.33 -3.48 10.00
CA LEU A 39 -4.61 -3.15 8.61
C LEU A 39 -3.89 -1.85 8.23
N HIS A 40 -3.12 -1.90 7.15
CA HIS A 40 -2.44 -0.74 6.60
C HIS A 40 -3.03 -0.39 5.23
N TYR A 41 -3.00 0.90 4.91
CA TYR A 41 -3.41 1.47 3.63
C TYR A 41 -2.32 2.40 3.12
N ALA A 42 -1.87 2.17 1.89
CA ALA A 42 -0.94 3.03 1.19
C ALA A 42 -1.62 3.74 0.03
N ALA A 43 -1.34 5.03 -0.06
CA ALA A 43 -1.85 5.92 -1.07
C ALA A 43 -0.68 6.57 -1.82
N THR A 44 -0.55 6.28 -3.11
CA THR A 44 0.45 6.87 -4.01
C THR A 44 -0.23 7.74 -5.08
N PRO A 45 0.12 9.03 -5.23
CA PRO A 45 -0.43 9.94 -6.23
C PRO A 45 -0.32 9.41 -7.67
N LEU A 46 -1.32 9.70 -8.52
CA LEU A 46 -1.26 9.41 -9.95
C LEU A 46 -0.10 10.19 -10.59
N ALA A 47 0.75 9.51 -11.37
CA ALA A 47 1.56 10.20 -12.37
C ALA A 47 0.60 10.65 -13.48
N THR A 48 0.10 11.90 -13.42
CA THR A 48 -0.62 12.45 -14.57
C THR A 48 0.39 12.71 -15.68
N ASP A 49 0.31 11.95 -16.77
CA ASP A 49 1.06 12.18 -18.02
C ASP A 49 0.66 13.46 -18.75
N ASP A 50 -0.05 14.37 -18.08
CA ASP A 50 -0.49 15.62 -18.66
C ASP A 50 0.65 16.65 -18.63
N LYS A 51 1.51 16.59 -19.66
CA LYS A 51 2.40 17.68 -20.09
C LYS A 51 1.69 19.01 -20.38
N LYS A 52 0.36 19.11 -20.17
CA LYS A 52 -0.47 20.29 -20.45
C LYS A 52 -1.43 20.61 -19.30
N LYS A 53 -0.91 20.98 -18.13
CA LYS A 53 -1.66 21.81 -17.16
C LYS A 53 -0.72 22.58 -16.24
N LYS A 54 0.13 23.41 -16.86
CA LYS A 54 0.68 24.61 -16.19
C LYS A 54 -0.45 25.62 -16.02
N GLU A 55 -1.34 25.41 -15.07
CA GLU A 55 -2.17 26.51 -14.53
C GLU A 55 -2.83 26.09 -13.21
N ARG A 56 -2.18 26.51 -12.12
CA ARG A 56 -2.79 26.97 -10.86
C ARG A 56 -4.09 26.28 -10.41
N LYS A 57 -4.07 24.94 -10.25
CA LYS A 57 -4.92 24.28 -9.25
C LYS A 57 -4.00 23.77 -8.15
N LYS A 58 -4.25 24.27 -6.94
CA LYS A 58 -3.63 23.92 -5.64
C LYS A 58 -2.92 22.57 -5.72
N LYS A 59 -1.58 22.60 -5.63
CA LYS A 59 -0.65 21.45 -5.61
C LYS A 59 -1.33 20.29 -4.89
N LYS A 60 -1.95 19.36 -5.64
CA LYS A 60 -2.51 18.14 -5.07
C LYS A 60 -1.28 17.47 -4.46
N ASN A 61 -1.27 17.21 -3.16
CA ASN A 61 -0.06 16.78 -2.46
C ASN A 61 0.47 15.52 -3.16
N ASP A 62 1.54 15.67 -3.95
CA ASP A 62 2.30 14.59 -4.55
C ASP A 62 3.10 13.91 -3.43
N THR A 63 2.38 13.30 -2.50
CA THR A 63 2.94 12.68 -1.30
C THR A 63 2.35 11.28 -1.20
N SER A 64 3.23 10.29 -1.23
CA SER A 64 2.87 8.93 -0.90
C SER A 64 2.71 8.83 0.61
N THR A 65 1.59 8.29 1.05
CA THR A 65 1.24 8.17 2.47
C THR A 65 0.93 6.73 2.84
N VAL A 66 1.33 6.34 4.05
CA VAL A 66 1.02 5.05 4.65
C VAL A 66 0.25 5.29 5.94
N TRP A 67 -0.89 4.64 6.06
CA TRP A 67 -1.83 4.76 7.15
C TRP A 67 -2.00 3.41 7.83
N CYS A 68 -2.20 3.43 9.13
CA CYS A 68 -2.51 2.25 9.95
C CYS A 68 -3.90 2.45 10.55
N MET A 69 -4.75 1.44 10.46
CA MET A 69 -6.03 1.44 11.15
C MET A 69 -5.78 1.12 12.62
N LYS A 70 -6.21 2.01 13.52
CA LYS A 70 -5.96 1.87 14.96
C LYS A 70 -6.74 0.71 15.55
N ASP A 71 -8.01 0.61 15.18
CA ASP A 71 -8.91 -0.48 15.50
C ASP A 71 -10.01 -0.57 14.43
N TYR A 72 -10.60 -1.76 14.28
CA TYR A 72 -11.61 -2.00 13.25
C TYR A 72 -12.95 -1.31 13.56
N ASP A 73 -13.29 -1.17 14.84
CA ASP A 73 -14.60 -0.68 15.28
C ASP A 73 -14.76 0.84 15.11
N SER A 74 -13.74 1.61 15.47
CA SER A 74 -13.68 3.07 15.27
C SER A 74 -13.50 3.44 13.80
N LYS A 75 -12.91 2.53 13.00
CA LYS A 75 -12.53 2.76 11.60
C LYS A 75 -11.59 3.97 11.45
N GLU A 76 -10.87 4.32 12.51
CA GLU A 76 -9.96 5.46 12.53
C GLU A 76 -8.62 5.09 11.91
N TRP A 77 -8.15 5.95 11.02
CA TRP A 77 -6.84 5.84 10.39
C TRP A 77 -5.85 6.81 11.01
N VAL A 78 -4.66 6.30 11.30
CA VAL A 78 -3.52 7.08 11.80
C VAL A 78 -2.45 7.13 10.72
N LEU A 79 -1.99 8.33 10.37
CA LEU A 79 -0.87 8.51 9.44
C LEU A 79 0.41 7.97 10.08
N LYS A 80 1.03 6.96 9.47
CA LYS A 80 2.30 6.40 9.93
C LYS A 80 3.50 6.96 9.19
N HIS A 81 3.37 7.12 7.87
CA HIS A 81 4.48 7.63 7.06
C HIS A 81 3.99 8.54 5.95
N SER A 82 4.80 9.53 5.62
CA SER A 82 4.64 10.35 4.43
C SER A 82 5.99 10.62 3.79
N VAL A 83 6.01 10.52 2.46
CA VAL A 83 7.17 10.81 1.63
C VAL A 83 6.71 11.56 0.39
N SER A 84 7.34 12.69 0.11
CA SER A 84 7.01 13.44 -1.10
C SER A 84 7.50 12.68 -2.33
N LYS A 85 6.82 12.84 -3.46
CA LYS A 85 7.25 12.26 -4.74
C LYS A 85 8.67 12.68 -5.10
N ASP A 86 9.01 13.95 -4.87
CA ASP A 86 10.36 14.49 -5.13
C ASP A 86 11.43 13.83 -4.25
N GLU A 87 11.13 13.61 -2.97
CA GLU A 87 12.03 12.91 -2.04
C GLU A 87 12.18 11.43 -2.44
N LEU A 88 11.10 10.76 -2.80
CA LEU A 88 11.17 9.37 -3.26
C LEU A 88 11.99 9.27 -4.55
N ARG A 89 11.81 10.20 -5.49
CA ARG A 89 12.59 10.25 -6.73
C ARG A 89 14.06 10.62 -6.51
N SER A 90 14.39 11.45 -5.54
CA SER A 90 15.80 11.79 -5.27
C SER A 90 16.58 10.59 -4.72
N ILE A 91 15.89 9.71 -3.97
CA ILE A 91 16.46 8.47 -3.45
C ILE A 91 16.54 7.40 -4.55
N THR A 92 15.50 7.28 -5.37
CA THR A 92 15.29 6.09 -6.21
C THR A 92 15.46 6.33 -7.71
N GLY A 93 15.54 7.58 -8.14
CA GLY A 93 15.68 8.00 -9.54
C GLY A 93 14.40 7.92 -10.39
N VAL A 94 13.37 7.20 -9.93
CA VAL A 94 12.15 6.90 -10.71
C VAL A 94 10.91 6.90 -9.83
N ASP A 95 9.72 6.82 -10.45
CA ASP A 95 8.47 6.71 -9.72
C ASP A 95 8.20 5.26 -9.30
N TYR A 96 7.62 5.10 -8.11
CA TYR A 96 7.28 3.81 -7.51
C TYR A 96 5.85 3.82 -6.97
N LYS A 97 5.20 2.66 -7.00
CA LYS A 97 3.95 2.40 -6.29
C LYS A 97 4.17 1.35 -5.20
N VAL A 98 3.27 1.30 -4.21
CA VAL A 98 3.33 0.28 -3.16
C VAL A 98 2.78 -1.05 -3.69
N ALA A 99 3.61 -2.08 -3.65
CA ALA A 99 3.26 -3.45 -4.03
C ALA A 99 2.73 -4.26 -2.83
N ALA A 100 3.37 -4.13 -1.67
CA ALA A 100 3.04 -4.90 -0.46
C ALA A 100 3.60 -4.25 0.81
N PHE A 101 3.20 -4.78 1.97
CA PHE A 101 3.69 -4.41 3.28
C PHE A 101 4.47 -5.59 3.87
N HIS A 102 5.58 -5.32 4.58
CA HIS A 102 6.24 -6.35 5.37
C HIS A 102 5.36 -6.72 6.58
N PRO A 103 5.16 -8.00 6.91
CA PRO A 103 4.28 -8.40 8.00
C PRO A 103 4.73 -7.87 9.37
N ASP A 104 6.03 -7.82 9.66
CA ASP A 104 6.51 -7.46 11.01
C ASP A 104 7.29 -6.13 11.12
N ARG A 105 7.72 -5.55 10.00
CA ARG A 105 8.67 -4.43 9.98
C ARG A 105 8.02 -3.19 9.39
N GLU A 106 8.56 -2.02 9.74
CA GLU A 106 8.22 -0.74 9.12
C GLU A 106 8.81 -0.63 7.70
N THR A 107 8.51 -1.61 6.87
CA THR A 107 9.04 -1.76 5.52
C THR A 107 7.90 -2.00 4.55
N ILE A 108 7.93 -1.27 3.45
CA ILE A 108 7.02 -1.48 2.33
C ILE A 108 7.81 -1.96 1.12
N PHE A 109 7.18 -2.79 0.31
CA PHE A 109 7.71 -3.19 -0.98
C PHE A 109 7.14 -2.29 -2.05
N LEU A 110 8.02 -1.82 -2.92
CA LEU A 110 7.68 -0.91 -4.00
C LEU A 110 8.04 -1.55 -5.34
N ASP A 111 7.24 -1.28 -6.35
CA ASP A 111 7.56 -1.60 -7.74
C ASP A 111 7.50 -0.35 -8.62
N SER A 112 8.42 -0.29 -9.58
CA SER A 112 8.45 0.77 -10.59
C SER A 112 8.12 0.18 -11.95
N TYR A 113 7.17 0.82 -12.63
CA TYR A 113 6.80 0.48 -14.01
C TYR A 113 7.90 0.83 -15.02
N ASP A 114 8.70 1.88 -14.75
CA ASP A 114 9.67 2.40 -15.72
C ASP A 114 10.90 1.51 -15.84
N VAL A 115 11.34 0.94 -14.72
CA VAL A 115 12.61 0.19 -14.63
C VAL A 115 12.43 -1.26 -14.21
N ASP A 116 11.18 -1.75 -14.13
CA ASP A 116 10.83 -3.11 -13.76
C ASP A 116 11.62 -3.61 -12.56
N THR A 117 11.54 -2.91 -11.43
CA THR A 117 12.36 -3.24 -10.27
C THR A 117 11.51 -3.30 -9.02
N LEU A 118 11.66 -4.40 -8.27
CA LEU A 118 11.10 -4.61 -6.95
C LEU A 118 12.15 -4.25 -5.90
N VAL A 119 11.73 -3.45 -4.94
CA VAL A 119 12.60 -2.87 -3.90
C VAL A 119 11.87 -2.85 -2.56
N SER A 120 12.64 -2.82 -1.48
CA SER A 120 12.13 -2.53 -0.14
C SER A 120 12.51 -1.12 0.28
N TYR A 121 11.57 -0.45 0.94
CA TYR A 121 11.78 0.85 1.55
C TYR A 121 11.49 0.75 3.05
N ASP A 122 12.54 0.95 3.84
CA ASP A 122 12.48 1.08 5.29
C ASP A 122 11.96 2.49 5.62
N MET A 123 10.74 2.55 6.13
CA MET A 123 10.07 3.82 6.45
C MET A 123 10.66 4.49 7.70
N GLN A 124 11.17 3.69 8.65
CA GLN A 124 11.76 4.19 9.89
C GLN A 124 13.05 4.95 9.62
N HIS A 125 13.93 4.35 8.83
CA HIS A 125 15.25 4.94 8.50
C HIS A 125 15.27 5.67 7.17
N ARG A 126 14.15 5.67 6.43
CA ARG A 126 14.02 6.21 5.06
C ARG A 126 15.08 5.66 4.11
N LYS A 127 15.36 4.36 4.22
CA LYS A 127 16.39 3.67 3.42
C LYS A 127 15.79 2.80 2.33
N PHE A 128 16.44 2.80 1.19
CA PHE A 128 16.03 2.05 0.02
C PHE A 128 16.99 0.90 -0.25
N HIS A 129 16.44 -0.27 -0.53
CA HIS A 129 17.20 -1.45 -0.88
C HIS A 129 16.59 -2.13 -2.11
N GLN A 130 17.36 -2.24 -3.18
CA GLN A 130 16.95 -2.97 -4.36
C GLN A 130 16.95 -4.47 -4.08
N ILE A 131 15.82 -5.13 -4.34
CA ILE A 131 15.70 -6.58 -4.15
C ILE A 131 16.00 -7.29 -5.45
N ARG A 132 15.25 -6.97 -6.53
CA ARG A 132 15.38 -7.68 -7.80
C ARG A 132 14.81 -6.88 -8.97
N SER A 133 15.41 -7.04 -10.16
CA SER A 133 14.80 -6.60 -11.42
C SER A 133 13.79 -7.64 -11.91
N LEU A 134 12.58 -7.19 -12.23
CA LEU A 134 11.43 -7.98 -12.66
C LEU A 134 11.47 -8.31 -14.16
N ARG A 135 12.15 -7.53 -15.01
CA ARG A 135 12.34 -7.66 -16.49
C ARG A 135 11.28 -8.47 -17.26
N GLU A 136 11.32 -9.80 -17.17
CA GLU A 136 10.48 -10.75 -17.91
C GLU A 136 9.18 -11.14 -17.18
N ASN A 137 9.08 -10.89 -15.88
CA ASN A 137 7.92 -11.17 -15.02
C ASN A 137 7.23 -9.87 -14.58
N ARG A 138 6.82 -9.06 -15.56
CA ARG A 138 6.01 -7.87 -15.29
C ARG A 138 4.64 -8.28 -14.77
N ALA A 139 4.42 -8.10 -13.48
CA ALA A 139 3.09 -8.23 -12.90
C ALA A 139 2.29 -6.95 -13.20
N THR A 140 1.19 -7.06 -13.94
CA THR A 140 0.24 -5.95 -14.10
C THR A 140 -0.28 -5.48 -12.74
N LEU A 141 -0.41 -6.43 -11.80
CA LEU A 141 -0.86 -6.22 -10.45
C LEU A 141 -0.11 -7.17 -9.51
N PHE A 142 0.51 -6.62 -8.46
CA PHE A 142 0.84 -7.42 -7.28
C PHE A 142 -0.47 -7.69 -6.55
N VAL A 143 -0.77 -8.92 -6.16
CA VAL A 143 -1.91 -9.22 -5.27
C VAL A 143 -1.36 -9.59 -3.89
N PRO A 144 -2.00 -9.15 -2.79
CA PRO A 144 -1.57 -9.58 -1.48
C PRO A 144 -1.85 -11.08 -1.40
N TYR A 145 -0.80 -11.87 -1.24
CA TYR A 145 -0.94 -13.29 -0.95
C TYR A 145 -1.18 -13.44 0.55
N VAL A 146 -2.39 -13.87 0.92
CA VAL A 146 -2.70 -14.31 2.28
C VAL A 146 -2.64 -15.83 2.25
N PRO A 147 -1.52 -16.46 2.68
CA PRO A 147 -1.49 -17.90 2.78
C PRO A 147 -2.53 -18.33 3.83
N LEU A 148 -3.51 -19.13 3.39
CA LEU A 148 -4.39 -19.86 4.28
C LEU A 148 -3.59 -21.02 4.86
N PHE A 149 -2.79 -20.76 5.89
CA PHE A 149 -2.33 -21.85 6.76
C PHE A 149 -3.47 -22.13 7.72
N SER A 150 -4.42 -22.95 7.27
CA SER A 150 -5.34 -23.62 8.19
C SER A 150 -4.48 -24.54 9.04
N ASP A 151 -4.13 -24.10 10.25
CA ASP A 151 -3.48 -24.96 11.21
C ASP A 151 -4.42 -26.15 11.49
N SER A 152 -4.11 -27.30 10.91
CA SER A 152 -4.59 -28.57 11.42
C SER A 152 -3.81 -28.91 12.68
N PHE A 153 -4.00 -28.14 13.76
CA PHE A 153 -3.73 -28.65 15.11
C PHE A 153 -4.99 -29.34 15.62
N ALA A 154 -5.42 -30.37 14.88
CA ALA A 154 -6.28 -31.40 15.40
C ALA A 154 -5.38 -32.48 16.01
N GLY A 155 -5.29 -32.49 17.34
CA GLY A 155 -4.99 -33.68 18.13
C GLY A 155 -3.53 -34.13 18.16
N ALA A 156 -2.81 -33.72 19.20
CA ALA A 156 -1.84 -34.59 19.86
C ALA A 156 -2.03 -34.50 21.38
N ASP A 157 -3.27 -34.65 21.85
CA ASP A 157 -3.51 -35.26 23.16
C ASP A 157 -3.38 -36.77 22.95
N GLY A 158 -2.14 -37.25 23.07
CA GLY A 158 -1.78 -38.65 23.09
C GLY A 158 -0.94 -38.91 24.33
N GLN A 159 -1.65 -39.27 25.40
CA GLN A 159 -1.27 -40.07 26.58
C GLN A 159 0.20 -40.41 26.83
#